data_AF-A0AAR5P3G8-F1
#
_entry.id   AF-A0AAR5P3G8-F1
#
_cell.length_a   1.000
_cell.length_b   1.000
_cell.length_c   1.000
_cell.angle_alpha   90.00
_cell.angle_beta   90.00
_cell.angle_gamma   90.00
#
_symmetry.space_group_name_H-M   'P 1'
#
loop_
_entity.id
_entity.type
_entity.pdbx_description
1 polymer ?
#
loop_
_entity_poly.entity_id
_entity_poly.type
_entity_poly.pdbx_seq_one_letter_code
_entity_poly.pdbx_strand_id
1 'polypeptide(L)'
;FCFRYSGFYQFSVPTLMLKDPELIKQITVKDFDHFTDHRAAIDPELEPLFARNLFTLKGPKWRQMRSTLSGSFTSSKMKNIDEKPLNLKIGDVVWIPIFGFHRDPKHFENPTNFDPERFSDENKRNIKPHTYVPFGAGPRNCIGSRFALLEMKSLFYNLLLNFEIEPTKTTTVPIKLSAKSFNPAPEGGIWLGLKRLTST
;
A
#
# COMPACT_ATOMS: atom_id res chain seq x y z
N PHE A 1 24.54 6.37 -8.02
CA PHE A 1 23.53 6.95 -8.92
C PHE A 1 22.14 6.76 -8.32
N CYS A 2 21.55 7.78 -7.68
CA CYS A 2 20.30 7.65 -6.92
C CYS A 2 19.23 8.62 -7.46
N PHE A 3 18.69 8.33 -8.66
CA PHE A 3 17.61 9.12 -9.23
C PHE A 3 16.31 8.95 -8.40
N ARG A 4 15.65 10.06 -8.06
CA ARG A 4 14.40 10.12 -7.27
C ARG A 4 13.19 9.52 -7.98
N TYR A 5 13.26 9.37 -9.29
CA TYR A 5 12.26 8.73 -10.13
C TYR A 5 12.92 8.01 -11.31
N SER A 6 12.16 7.17 -12.00
CA SER A 6 12.59 6.49 -13.23
C SER A 6 11.38 6.12 -14.08
N GLY A 7 11.51 6.12 -15.40
CA GLY A 7 10.47 5.63 -16.30
C GLY A 7 10.57 4.11 -16.50
N PHE A 8 9.42 3.46 -16.66
CA PHE A 8 9.31 2.10 -17.18
C PHE A 8 8.02 1.96 -17.99
N TYR A 9 7.88 0.88 -18.76
CA TYR A 9 6.63 0.58 -19.46
C TYR A 9 5.86 -0.49 -18.70
N GLN A 10 4.62 -0.18 -18.29
CA GLN A 10 3.66 -1.17 -17.82
C GLN A 10 2.83 -1.62 -19.02
N PHE A 11 3.23 -2.74 -19.63
CA PHE A 11 2.79 -3.17 -20.96
C PHE A 11 3.12 -2.11 -22.02
N SER A 12 2.13 -1.49 -22.64
CA SER A 12 2.30 -0.40 -23.62
C SER A 12 2.25 1.00 -23.00
N VAL A 13 2.06 1.12 -21.69
CA VAL A 13 1.84 2.42 -21.04
C VAL A 13 3.11 2.94 -20.37
N PRO A 14 3.67 4.09 -20.80
CA PRO A 14 4.78 4.71 -20.12
C PRO A 14 4.34 5.12 -18.70
N THR A 15 5.13 4.72 -17.71
CA THR A 15 4.81 4.87 -16.29
C THR A 15 6.01 5.43 -15.56
N LEU A 16 5.77 6.47 -14.76
CA LEU A 16 6.78 7.09 -13.91
C LEU A 16 6.79 6.42 -12.54
N MET A 17 7.90 5.76 -12.20
CA MET A 17 8.11 5.18 -10.88
C MET A 17 8.75 6.20 -9.93
N LEU A 18 8.07 6.51 -8.83
CA LEU A 18 8.60 7.35 -7.75
C LEU A 18 9.46 6.52 -6.81
N LYS A 19 10.65 7.02 -6.45
CA LYS A 19 11.60 6.39 -5.53
C LYS A 19 12.01 7.31 -4.37
N ASP A 20 11.32 8.45 -4.21
CA ASP A 20 11.54 9.38 -3.11
C ASP A 20 10.27 9.56 -2.24
N PRO A 21 10.34 9.30 -0.93
CA PRO A 21 9.27 9.55 0.03
C PRO A 21 8.71 10.98 0.01
N GLU A 22 9.54 12.00 -0.18
CA GLU A 22 9.06 13.40 -0.19
C GLU A 22 8.21 13.70 -1.43
N LEU A 23 8.59 13.12 -2.57
CA LEU A 23 7.81 13.24 -3.81
C LEU A 23 6.50 12.45 -3.71
N ILE A 24 6.51 11.29 -3.04
CA ILE A 24 5.30 10.53 -2.72
C ILE A 24 4.35 11.36 -1.84
N LYS A 25 4.87 11.98 -0.76
CA LYS A 25 4.08 12.86 0.11
C LYS A 25 3.47 14.01 -0.67
N GLN A 26 4.27 14.65 -1.51
CA GLN A 26 3.83 15.76 -2.33
C GLN A 26 2.66 15.34 -3.24
N ILE A 27 2.82 14.26 -4.02
CA ILE A 27 1.81 13.81 -4.97
C ILE A 27 0.56 13.27 -4.28
N THR A 28 0.72 12.47 -3.22
CA THR A 28 -0.41 11.80 -2.56
C THR A 28 -1.18 12.68 -1.59
N VAL A 29 -0.55 13.75 -1.06
CA VAL A 29 -1.17 14.60 -0.03
C VAL A 29 -1.32 16.05 -0.49
N LYS A 30 -0.25 16.70 -0.94
CA LYS A 30 -0.27 18.15 -1.22
C LYS A 30 -0.91 18.46 -2.56
N ASP A 31 -0.50 17.75 -3.60
CA ASP A 31 -0.93 17.97 -4.97
C ASP A 31 -2.08 17.01 -5.37
N PHE A 32 -2.69 16.37 -4.37
CA PHE A 32 -3.68 15.32 -4.54
C PHE A 32 -4.83 15.69 -5.50
N ASP A 33 -5.24 16.96 -5.51
CA ASP A 33 -6.32 17.45 -6.39
C ASP A 33 -6.03 17.28 -7.89
N HIS A 34 -4.76 17.10 -8.26
CA HIS A 34 -4.31 16.80 -9.62
C HIS A 34 -4.17 15.28 -9.89
N PHE A 35 -4.14 14.46 -8.83
CA PHE A 35 -3.91 13.01 -8.88
C PHE A 35 -5.08 12.22 -8.26
N THR A 36 -6.31 12.62 -8.58
CA THR A 36 -7.50 12.04 -7.95
C THR A 36 -7.87 10.65 -8.45
N ASP A 37 -7.32 10.23 -9.59
CA ASP A 37 -7.81 9.10 -10.37
C ASP A 37 -6.85 7.90 -10.29
N HIS A 38 -7.40 6.70 -10.19
CA HIS A 38 -6.65 5.46 -10.40
C HIS A 38 -6.67 5.06 -11.87
N ARG A 39 -5.64 4.35 -12.32
CA ARG A 39 -5.70 3.60 -13.58
C ARG A 39 -6.83 2.58 -13.47
N ALA A 40 -7.83 2.70 -14.33
CA ALA A 40 -8.91 1.72 -14.38
C ALA A 40 -8.33 0.42 -14.97
N ALA A 41 -8.38 -0.67 -14.21
CA ALA A 41 -7.98 -1.99 -14.69
C ALA A 41 -9.04 -2.62 -15.62
N ILE A 42 -10.23 -2.01 -15.70
CA ILE A 42 -11.42 -2.57 -16.35
C ILE A 42 -12.15 -1.45 -17.08
N ASP A 43 -12.63 -1.73 -18.29
CA ASP A 43 -13.47 -0.81 -19.07
C ASP A 43 -14.85 -0.65 -18.39
N PRO A 44 -15.28 0.58 -18.06
CA PRO A 44 -16.59 0.85 -17.47
C PRO A 44 -17.78 0.34 -18.29
N GLU A 45 -17.64 0.13 -19.60
CA GLU A 45 -18.71 -0.43 -20.45
C GLU A 45 -18.82 -1.96 -20.34
N LEU A 46 -17.72 -2.64 -20.00
CA LEU A 46 -17.68 -4.11 -19.94
C LEU A 46 -18.07 -4.66 -18.55
N GLU A 47 -17.89 -3.90 -17.46
CA GLU A 47 -18.23 -4.34 -16.08
C GLU A 47 -18.92 -3.23 -15.25
N PRO A 48 -20.24 -3.01 -15.45
CA PRO A 48 -20.99 -1.90 -14.82
C PRO A 48 -21.07 -1.98 -13.29
N LEU A 49 -20.95 -3.19 -12.72
CA LEU A 49 -21.05 -3.44 -11.27
C LEU A 49 -19.82 -2.95 -10.50
N PHE A 50 -18.62 -3.10 -11.08
CA PHE A 50 -17.39 -2.59 -10.46
C PHE A 50 -17.10 -1.12 -10.82
N ALA A 51 -17.73 -0.57 -11.87
CA ALA A 51 -17.53 0.80 -12.32
C ALA A 51 -18.12 1.89 -11.39
N ARG A 52 -19.03 1.50 -10.47
CA ARG A 52 -19.76 2.44 -9.58
C ARG A 52 -19.23 2.51 -8.15
N ASN A 53 -18.13 1.83 -7.84
CA ASN A 53 -17.56 1.84 -6.49
C ASN A 53 -16.53 2.97 -6.30
N LEU A 54 -16.25 3.36 -5.04
CA LEU A 54 -15.33 4.46 -4.72
C LEU A 54 -13.91 4.23 -5.28
N PHE A 55 -13.50 2.98 -5.49
CA PHE A 55 -12.18 2.61 -6.01
C PHE A 55 -12.01 2.94 -7.50
N THR A 56 -13.10 2.96 -8.28
CA THR A 56 -13.08 3.12 -9.74
C THR A 56 -13.59 4.48 -10.21
N LEU A 57 -14.36 5.21 -9.39
CA LEU A 57 -14.83 6.55 -9.73
C LEU A 57 -13.66 7.53 -9.95
N LYS A 58 -13.79 8.36 -10.99
CA LYS A 58 -12.84 9.40 -11.39
C LYS A 58 -13.43 10.80 -11.27
N GLY A 59 -12.57 11.81 -11.12
CA GLY A 59 -12.92 13.23 -11.28
C GLY A 59 -14.09 13.71 -10.40
N PRO A 60 -15.02 14.54 -10.95
CA PRO A 60 -16.09 15.19 -10.16
C PRO A 60 -17.02 14.25 -9.40
N LYS A 61 -17.31 13.06 -9.95
CA LYS A 61 -18.20 12.07 -9.32
C LYS A 61 -17.59 11.47 -8.06
N TRP A 62 -16.28 11.20 -8.08
CA TRP A 62 -15.55 10.79 -6.89
C TRP A 62 -15.47 11.92 -5.86
N ARG A 63 -15.19 13.15 -6.31
CA ARG A 63 -15.13 14.33 -5.43
C ARG A 63 -16.45 14.57 -4.70
N GLN A 64 -17.60 14.40 -5.37
CA GLN A 64 -18.93 14.52 -4.77
C GLN A 64 -19.18 13.45 -3.69
N MET A 65 -18.93 12.17 -3.99
CA MET A 65 -19.16 11.07 -3.06
C MET A 65 -18.22 11.11 -1.84
N ARG A 66 -17.02 11.68 -2.02
CA ARG A 66 -16.06 11.91 -0.95
C ARG A 66 -16.34 13.18 -0.15
N SER A 67 -16.80 14.25 -0.79
CA SER A 67 -17.20 15.51 -0.15
C SER A 67 -18.29 15.31 0.91
N THR A 68 -19.19 14.35 0.70
CA THR A 68 -20.19 13.94 1.71
C THR A 68 -19.55 13.33 2.97
N LEU A 69 -18.29 12.87 2.90
CA LEU A 69 -17.59 12.10 3.95
C LEU A 69 -16.30 12.77 4.47
N SER A 70 -15.86 13.90 3.94
CA SER A 70 -14.60 14.53 4.35
C SER A 70 -14.73 16.04 4.51
N GLY A 71 -15.10 16.48 5.72
CA GLY A 71 -14.94 17.85 6.15
C GLY A 71 -13.47 18.17 6.44
N SER A 72 -12.93 19.14 5.68
CA SER A 72 -11.73 19.97 5.94
C SER A 72 -10.34 19.43 5.53
N PHE A 73 -9.59 20.18 4.71
CA PHE A 73 -8.43 21.02 5.08
C PHE A 73 -7.76 21.65 3.81
N THR A 74 -7.38 22.93 3.89
CA THR A 74 -6.78 23.74 2.82
C THR A 74 -5.25 23.73 2.84
N SER A 75 -4.65 23.89 1.66
CA SER A 75 -3.21 23.93 1.42
C SER A 75 -2.66 25.35 1.48
N SER A 76 -1.81 25.66 2.47
CA SER A 76 -0.92 26.81 2.39
C SER A 76 0.51 26.43 2.76
N LYS A 77 1.34 26.41 1.70
CA LYS A 77 2.81 26.60 1.63
C LYS A 77 3.74 25.48 2.11
N MET A 78 4.57 24.99 1.18
CA MET A 78 5.95 24.52 1.45
C MET A 78 6.85 24.80 0.23
N LYS A 79 8.05 25.33 0.50
CA LYS A 79 9.07 25.87 -0.44
C LYS A 79 10.06 24.80 -0.95
N ASN A 80 10.63 25.12 -2.11
CA ASN A 80 11.95 24.84 -2.72
C ASN A 80 12.65 23.49 -2.48
N ILE A 81 12.77 22.72 -3.57
CA ILE A 81 13.80 21.69 -3.77
C ILE A 81 14.54 22.08 -5.06
N ASP A 82 15.86 22.25 -4.98
CA ASP A 82 16.75 22.60 -6.10
C ASP A 82 16.94 21.43 -7.07
N GLU A 83 15.85 21.03 -7.73
CA GLU A 83 15.87 20.00 -8.75
C GLU A 83 15.03 20.40 -9.95
N LYS A 84 15.38 19.86 -11.13
CA LYS A 84 14.65 20.13 -12.36
C LYS A 84 13.16 19.82 -12.16
N PRO A 85 12.25 20.77 -12.45
CA PRO A 85 10.83 20.56 -12.28
C PRO A 85 10.39 19.37 -13.14
N LEU A 86 9.77 18.39 -12.50
CA LEU A 86 9.15 17.26 -13.18
C LEU A 86 7.78 17.72 -13.70
N ASN A 87 7.69 17.95 -15.01
CA ASN A 87 6.45 18.34 -15.66
C ASN A 87 5.65 17.08 -16.04
N LEU A 88 4.54 16.84 -15.34
CA LEU A 88 3.61 15.74 -15.64
C LEU A 88 2.44 16.27 -16.47
N LYS A 89 2.06 15.52 -17.50
CA LYS A 89 0.89 15.81 -18.32
C LYS A 89 -0.31 15.02 -17.80
N ILE A 90 -1.51 15.55 -18.06
CA ILE A 90 -2.75 14.82 -17.79
C ILE A 90 -2.71 13.50 -18.58
N GLY A 91 -2.90 12.39 -17.87
CA GLY A 91 -2.82 11.04 -18.44
C GLY A 91 -1.51 10.30 -18.12
N ASP A 92 -0.47 10.99 -17.62
CA ASP A 92 0.75 10.32 -17.16
C ASP A 92 0.45 9.41 -15.96
N VAL A 93 0.95 8.18 -16.02
CA VAL A 93 0.77 7.21 -14.94
C VAL A 93 1.93 7.31 -13.95
N VAL A 94 1.58 7.53 -12.67
CA VAL A 94 2.54 7.56 -11.57
C VAL A 94 2.42 6.28 -10.75
N TRP A 95 3.55 5.62 -10.51
CA TRP A 95 3.63 4.36 -9.78
C TRP A 95 4.50 4.49 -8.53
N ILE A 96 3.99 3.99 -7.40
CA ILE A 96 4.71 3.92 -6.14
C ILE A 96 5.06 2.45 -5.88
N PRO A 97 6.34 2.05 -5.89
CA PRO A 97 6.76 0.68 -5.68
C PRO A 97 6.73 0.31 -4.18
N ILE A 98 5.52 0.20 -3.61
CA ILE A 98 5.30 -0.04 -2.16
C ILE A 98 6.13 -1.24 -1.65
N PHE A 99 6.11 -2.36 -2.38
CA PHE A 99 6.87 -3.56 -2.00
C PHE A 99 8.39 -3.31 -1.91
N GLY A 100 8.92 -2.48 -2.82
CA GLY A 100 10.33 -2.10 -2.83
C GLY A 100 10.67 -1.16 -1.68
N PHE A 101 9.83 -0.15 -1.42
CA PHE A 101 10.01 0.76 -0.30
C PHE A 101 10.05 0.04 1.05
N HIS A 102 9.11 -0.88 1.28
CA HIS A 102 9.02 -1.68 2.51
C HIS A 102 10.24 -2.58 2.74
N ARG A 103 11.05 -2.82 1.68
CA ARG A 103 12.23 -3.69 1.72
C ARG A 103 13.54 -2.96 1.40
N ASP A 104 13.53 -1.63 1.31
CA ASP A 104 14.72 -0.86 0.96
C ASP A 104 15.66 -0.75 2.19
N PRO A 105 16.91 -1.25 2.12
CA PRO A 105 17.87 -1.14 3.21
C PRO A 105 18.22 0.32 3.58
N LYS A 106 17.92 1.30 2.72
CA LYS A 106 18.07 2.73 3.03
C LYS A 106 17.06 3.23 4.06
N HIS A 107 15.95 2.52 4.23
CA HIS A 107 14.85 2.89 5.11
C HIS A 107 14.66 1.92 6.26
N PHE A 108 15.05 0.67 6.08
CA PHE A 108 14.80 -0.42 7.01
C PHE A 108 16.06 -1.27 7.18
N GLU A 109 16.57 -1.35 8.41
CA GLU A 109 17.65 -2.28 8.74
C GLU A 109 17.16 -3.73 8.60
N ASN A 110 17.98 -4.62 8.04
CA ASN A 110 17.64 -6.04 7.80
C ASN A 110 16.21 -6.21 7.22
N PRO A 111 15.91 -5.60 6.07
CA PRO A 111 14.54 -5.43 5.58
C PRO A 111 13.84 -6.74 5.20
N THR A 112 14.61 -7.81 4.99
CA THR A 112 14.10 -9.14 4.65
C THR A 112 13.75 -10.00 5.86
N ASN A 113 14.16 -9.59 7.06
CA ASN A 113 13.89 -10.31 8.29
C ASN A 113 12.53 -9.88 8.87
N PHE A 114 11.77 -10.85 9.38
CA PHE A 114 10.55 -10.55 10.12
C PHE A 114 10.92 -10.08 11.53
N ASP A 115 10.77 -8.78 11.75
CA ASP A 115 11.13 -8.10 13.00
C ASP A 115 9.94 -7.24 13.49
N PRO A 116 9.12 -7.76 14.42
CA PRO A 116 7.99 -7.01 15.00
C PRO A 116 8.43 -5.79 15.81
N GLU A 117 9.60 -5.83 16.47
CA GLU A 117 10.08 -4.78 17.36
C GLU A 117 10.38 -3.47 16.62
N ARG A 118 10.58 -3.54 15.30
CA ARG A 118 10.61 -2.37 14.43
C ARG A 118 9.37 -1.46 14.59
N PHE A 119 8.23 -2.03 14.93
CA PHE A 119 6.95 -1.33 15.07
C PHE A 119 6.54 -1.14 16.54
N SER A 120 7.45 -1.38 17.50
CA SER A 120 7.21 -1.10 18.92
C SER A 120 6.91 0.38 19.16
N ASP A 121 6.37 0.72 20.32
CA ASP A 121 6.05 2.12 20.66
C ASP A 121 7.30 3.02 20.68
N GLU A 122 8.46 2.46 21.04
CA GLU A 122 9.76 3.11 21.07
C GLU A 122 10.35 3.30 19.66
N ASN A 123 10.20 2.30 18.79
CA ASN A 123 10.87 2.24 17.49
C ASN A 123 10.04 2.80 16.34
N LYS A 124 8.70 2.82 16.45
CA LYS A 124 7.81 3.28 15.37
C LYS A 124 8.10 4.72 14.91
N ARG A 125 8.64 5.56 15.79
CA ARG A 125 9.06 6.95 15.47
C ARG A 125 10.24 7.02 14.51
N ASN A 126 11.03 5.94 14.41
CA ASN A 126 12.19 5.85 13.51
C ASN A 126 11.74 5.55 12.06
N ILE A 127 10.50 5.10 11.86
CA ILE A 127 9.93 4.83 10.54
C ILE A 127 9.64 6.17 9.87
N LYS A 128 10.40 6.48 8.83
CA LYS A 128 10.22 7.71 8.05
C LYS A 128 8.82 7.74 7.41
N PRO A 129 8.10 8.87 7.49
CA PRO A 129 6.82 9.00 6.79
C PRO A 129 6.94 8.64 5.31
N HIS A 130 5.91 8.02 4.75
CA HIS A 130 5.82 7.61 3.34
C HIS A 130 6.82 6.53 2.86
N THR A 131 7.67 5.97 3.74
CA THR A 131 8.45 4.75 3.43
C THR A 131 7.69 3.47 3.81
N TYR A 132 6.75 3.54 4.74
CA TYR A 132 5.86 2.44 5.13
C TYR A 132 4.39 2.81 4.94
N VAL A 133 3.82 2.49 3.78
CA VAL A 133 2.43 2.82 3.40
C VAL A 133 1.58 1.59 3.02
N PRO A 134 1.40 0.60 3.92
CA PRO A 134 0.68 -0.65 3.61
C PRO A 134 -0.80 -0.45 3.26
N PHE A 135 -1.40 0.65 3.70
CA PHE A 135 -2.78 1.03 3.40
C PHE A 135 -2.87 2.25 2.47
N GLY A 136 -1.79 2.57 1.74
CA GLY A 136 -1.70 3.78 0.93
C GLY A 136 -1.51 5.05 1.77
N ALA A 137 -1.49 6.20 1.08
CA ALA A 137 -1.28 7.52 1.68
C ALA A 137 -2.24 8.55 1.11
N GLY A 138 -2.47 9.62 1.87
CA GLY A 138 -3.33 10.73 1.47
C GLY A 138 -4.80 10.35 1.35
N PRO A 139 -5.61 11.17 0.66
CA PRO A 139 -7.04 10.96 0.58
C PRO A 139 -7.43 9.57 0.04
N ARG A 140 -6.73 9.03 -0.95
CA ARG A 140 -7.03 7.70 -1.53
C ARG A 140 -6.52 6.51 -0.70
N ASN A 141 -6.13 6.71 0.57
CA ASN A 141 -5.77 5.60 1.45
C ASN A 141 -6.94 4.62 1.66
N CYS A 142 -6.63 3.41 2.13
CA CYS A 142 -7.60 2.35 2.33
C CYS A 142 -8.62 2.76 3.40
N ILE A 143 -9.86 2.97 2.95
CA ILE A 143 -11.00 3.30 3.80
C ILE A 143 -11.30 2.20 4.84
N GLY A 144 -11.03 0.94 4.50
CA GLY A 144 -11.26 -0.22 5.35
C GLY A 144 -10.11 -0.55 6.30
N SER A 145 -9.03 0.24 6.34
CA SER A 145 -7.83 -0.07 7.13
C SER A 145 -8.12 -0.34 8.62
N ARG A 146 -8.98 0.46 9.24
CA ARG A 146 -9.36 0.28 10.65
C ARG A 146 -10.17 -1.00 10.87
N PHE A 147 -11.08 -1.30 9.96
CA PHE A 147 -11.89 -2.52 10.01
C PHE A 147 -11.01 -3.76 9.84
N ALA A 148 -10.13 -3.77 8.83
CA ALA A 148 -9.21 -4.87 8.59
C ALA A 148 -8.28 -5.12 9.79
N LEU A 149 -7.76 -4.06 10.43
CA LEU A 149 -6.92 -4.21 11.62
C LEU A 149 -7.69 -4.76 12.82
N LEU A 150 -8.95 -4.36 13.00
CA LEU A 150 -9.82 -4.90 14.05
C LEU A 150 -10.08 -6.40 13.80
N GLU A 151 -10.54 -6.74 12.61
CA GLU A 151 -10.85 -8.12 12.20
C GLU A 151 -9.63 -9.04 12.36
N MET A 152 -8.46 -8.63 11.87
CA MET A 152 -7.23 -9.41 12.00
C MET A 152 -6.80 -9.58 13.46
N LYS A 153 -6.91 -8.54 14.29
CA LYS A 153 -6.61 -8.64 15.73
C LYS A 153 -7.56 -9.60 16.43
N SER A 154 -8.86 -9.52 16.14
CA SER A 154 -9.86 -10.44 16.68
C SER A 154 -9.62 -11.88 16.24
N LEU A 155 -9.25 -12.10 14.98
CA LEU A 155 -8.89 -13.41 14.45
C LEU A 155 -7.67 -13.98 15.20
N PHE A 156 -6.57 -13.23 15.27
CA PHE A 156 -5.36 -13.70 15.96
C PHE A 156 -5.58 -13.90 17.45
N TYR A 157 -6.34 -13.03 18.12
CA TYR A 157 -6.71 -13.21 19.51
C TYR A 157 -7.40 -14.56 19.74
N ASN A 158 -8.42 -14.88 18.93
CA ASN A 158 -9.14 -16.15 19.06
C ASN A 158 -8.27 -17.36 18.71
N LEU A 159 -7.42 -17.25 17.68
CA LEU A 159 -6.49 -18.33 17.32
C LEU A 159 -5.50 -18.61 18.45
N LEU A 160 -4.82 -17.58 18.95
CA LEU A 160 -3.78 -17.71 19.98
C LEU A 160 -4.35 -18.09 21.36
N LEU A 161 -5.60 -17.74 21.65
CA LEU A 161 -6.26 -18.12 22.89
C LEU A 161 -6.60 -19.62 22.93
N ASN A 162 -6.88 -20.22 21.77
CA ASN A 162 -7.43 -21.58 21.69
C ASN A 162 -6.48 -22.60 21.06
N PHE A 163 -5.45 -22.15 20.33
CA PHE A 163 -4.59 -23.03 19.54
C PHE A 163 -3.11 -22.63 19.62
N GLU A 164 -2.25 -23.63 19.68
CA GLU A 164 -0.86 -23.56 19.30
C GLU A 164 -0.76 -23.78 17.79
N ILE A 165 -0.10 -22.85 17.08
CA ILE A 165 0.04 -22.87 15.62
C ILE A 165 1.42 -23.44 15.28
N GLU A 166 1.48 -24.54 14.52
CA GLU A 166 2.73 -25.23 14.20
C GLU A 166 2.89 -25.50 12.69
N PRO A 167 4.14 -25.51 12.16
CA PRO A 167 4.41 -26.02 10.83
C PRO A 167 4.07 -27.52 10.73
N THR A 168 3.54 -27.92 9.59
CA THR A 168 3.30 -29.32 9.23
C THR A 168 4.30 -29.78 8.16
N LYS A 169 4.25 -31.06 7.79
CA LYS A 169 5.06 -31.62 6.69
C LYS A 169 4.83 -30.92 5.34
N THR A 170 3.67 -30.26 5.15
CA THR A 170 3.33 -29.54 3.92
C THR A 170 3.63 -28.05 4.01
N THR A 171 4.02 -27.54 5.18
CA THR A 171 4.40 -26.12 5.34
C THR A 171 5.70 -25.85 4.60
N THR A 172 5.65 -24.91 3.66
CA THR A 172 6.85 -24.48 2.92
C THR A 172 7.58 -23.40 3.71
N VAL A 173 8.80 -23.70 4.15
CA VAL A 173 9.68 -22.78 4.88
C VAL A 173 11.04 -22.71 4.16
N PRO A 174 11.51 -21.52 3.72
CA PRO A 174 10.81 -20.23 3.74
C PRO A 174 9.65 -20.18 2.73
N ILE A 175 8.63 -19.37 3.02
CA ILE A 175 7.49 -19.16 2.11
C ILE A 175 8.00 -18.60 0.77
N LYS A 176 7.63 -19.26 -0.32
CA LYS A 176 7.88 -18.79 -1.69
C LYS A 176 6.69 -18.01 -2.20
N LEU A 177 6.91 -16.89 -2.88
CA LEU A 177 5.83 -16.13 -3.52
C LEU A 177 5.53 -16.72 -4.89
N SER A 178 4.24 -16.86 -5.21
CA SER A 178 3.76 -17.32 -6.50
C SER A 178 4.06 -16.28 -7.58
N ALA A 179 4.79 -16.70 -8.61
CA ALA A 179 5.02 -15.90 -9.82
C ALA A 179 3.77 -15.80 -10.72
N LYS A 180 2.70 -16.54 -10.40
CA LYS A 180 1.48 -16.65 -11.22
C LYS A 180 0.37 -15.70 -10.77
N SER A 181 0.55 -15.00 -9.66
CA SER A 181 -0.45 -14.09 -9.08
C SER A 181 -0.03 -12.64 -9.26
N PHE A 182 -1.00 -11.77 -9.58
CA PHE A 182 -0.77 -10.32 -9.61
C PHE A 182 -0.47 -9.74 -8.23
N ASN A 183 -1.16 -10.24 -7.20
CA ASN A 183 -0.89 -9.89 -5.81
C ASN A 183 0.10 -10.87 -5.19
N PRO A 184 1.01 -10.42 -4.32
CA PRO A 184 1.88 -11.32 -3.57
C PRO A 184 1.05 -12.36 -2.82
N ALA A 185 1.21 -13.63 -3.21
CA ALA A 185 0.53 -14.75 -2.61
C ALA A 185 1.54 -15.89 -2.43
N PRO A 186 1.42 -16.71 -1.39
CA PRO A 186 2.27 -17.87 -1.19
C PRO A 186 2.03 -18.90 -2.30
N GLU A 187 3.11 -19.45 -2.84
CA GLU A 187 3.06 -20.54 -3.81
C GLU A 187 2.48 -21.79 -3.15
N GLY A 188 1.39 -22.33 -3.69
CA GLY A 188 0.74 -23.52 -3.14
C GLY A 188 -0.08 -23.29 -1.85
N GLY A 189 -0.26 -22.03 -1.42
CA GLY A 189 -1.03 -21.67 -0.22
C GLY A 189 -0.23 -21.68 1.09
N ILE A 190 -0.91 -21.45 2.22
CA ILE A 190 -0.33 -21.54 3.56
C ILE A 190 -0.96 -22.74 4.27
N TRP A 191 -0.13 -23.69 4.66
CA TRP A 191 -0.54 -24.86 5.42
C TRP A 191 0.05 -24.78 6.82
N LEU A 192 -0.78 -24.84 7.85
CA LEU A 192 -0.41 -24.77 9.26
C LEU A 192 -1.25 -25.77 10.06
N GLY A 193 -0.65 -26.37 11.08
CA GLY A 193 -1.32 -27.21 12.06
C GLY A 193 -1.88 -26.34 13.18
N LEU A 194 -3.06 -26.69 13.67
CA LEU A 194 -3.68 -26.06 14.83
C LEU A 194 -3.87 -27.12 15.91
N LYS A 195 -3.09 -27.00 16.99
CA LYS A 195 -3.20 -27.88 18.15
C LYS A 195 -4.00 -27.16 19.23
N ARG A 196 -5.16 -27.70 19.58
CA ARG A 196 -6.04 -27.09 20.59
C ARG A 196 -5.31 -27.02 21.93
N LEU A 197 -5.31 -25.85 22.56
CA LEU A 197 -4.84 -25.68 23.93
C LEU A 197 -5.86 -26.38 24.85
N THR A 198 -5.39 -27.34 25.64
CA THR A 198 -6.19 -27.92 26.72
C THR A 198 -6.33 -26.86 27.80
N SER A 199 -7.57 -26.48 28.11
CA SER A 199 -7.88 -25.58 29.21
C SER A 199 -7.23 -26.07 30.50
N THR A 200 -6.41 -25.22 31.13
CA THR A 200 -6.09 -25.36 32.55
C THR A 200 -7.31 -25.03 33.40
#